data_AF-A0A538P7K3-F1
#
_entry.id   AF-A0A538P7K3-F1
#
_cell.length_a   1.000
_cell.length_b   1.000
_cell.length_c   1.000
_cell.angle_alpha   90.00
_cell.angle_beta   90.00
_cell.angle_gamma   90.00
#
_symmetry.space_group_name_H-M   'P 1'
#
loop_
_entity.id
_entity.type
_entity.pdbx_description
1 polymer ?
#
loop_
_entity_poly.entity_id
_entity_poly.type
_entity_poly.pdbx_seq_one_letter_code
_entity_poly.pdbx_strand_id
1 'polypeptide(L)'
;MGSADQENESAASRVSSRNKTTSFAIVILLVVIVLGVSSSQFYSSAPLDFSGSGPVSFSSPVSPLGLRLILTLSATSIRQYGAIRAWMEVDNTLDQNVSTALGQIDANISAWNRYDFFCGINIAESLAGFALFKGYYSSTNISRAGSPLQLAPLVSTTCPTFPYPDRVVFKPMSSLLATPNGPRAAVVLNVTSEQCVSLSPTLHQCGPSTRLFGYWNTQSFLSLDGATFRSPYFQYLVPGVYTLVAVDAWGQAIYAHFDVL
;
A
#
# COMPACT_ATOMS: atom_id res chain seq x y z
N MET A 1 -86.73 10.76 -7.25
CA MET A 1 -86.40 10.34 -8.63
C MET A 1 -85.38 11.33 -9.18
N GLY A 2 -84.13 10.87 -9.39
CA GLY A 2 -83.01 11.59 -10.02
C GLY A 2 -82.49 12.82 -9.27
N SER A 3 -81.25 13.28 -9.38
CA SER A 3 -80.00 12.79 -9.98
C SER A 3 -78.97 13.92 -9.72
N ALA A 4 -77.73 13.54 -9.42
CA ALA A 4 -76.44 14.23 -9.66
C ALA A 4 -76.20 15.66 -9.12
N ASP A 5 -75.22 15.73 -8.20
CA ASP A 5 -73.93 16.46 -8.28
C ASP A 5 -73.88 17.88 -8.86
N GLN A 6 -73.34 18.86 -8.11
CA GLN A 6 -71.90 19.25 -8.18
C GLN A 6 -71.56 20.49 -7.31
N GLU A 7 -70.28 20.52 -6.88
CA GLU A 7 -69.46 21.68 -6.45
C GLU A 7 -69.67 22.30 -5.05
N ASN A 8 -68.67 22.14 -4.16
CA ASN A 8 -67.85 23.29 -3.77
C ASN A 8 -66.49 22.91 -3.13
N GLU A 9 -65.48 23.67 -3.55
CA GLU A 9 -64.16 24.00 -2.96
C GLU A 9 -63.58 23.22 -1.76
N SER A 10 -62.31 22.82 -1.91
CA SER A 10 -61.22 23.46 -1.16
C SER A 10 -59.84 23.02 -1.63
N ALA A 11 -59.04 24.01 -2.00
CA ALA A 11 -57.63 23.89 -2.35
C ALA A 11 -56.80 23.48 -1.13
N ALA A 12 -55.91 22.50 -1.31
CA ALA A 12 -54.76 22.31 -0.43
C ALA A 12 -53.49 22.25 -1.29
N SER A 13 -52.78 23.37 -1.29
CA SER A 13 -51.41 23.51 -1.77
C SER A 13 -50.53 22.38 -1.21
N ARG A 14 -50.04 21.50 -2.09
CA ARG A 14 -48.88 20.63 -1.79
C ARG A 14 -47.67 21.15 -2.54
N VAL A 15 -46.89 21.96 -1.83
CA VAL A 15 -45.53 22.33 -2.19
C VAL A 15 -44.71 21.06 -2.40
N SER A 16 -44.12 20.98 -3.59
CA SER A 16 -43.31 19.91 -4.12
C SER A 16 -42.17 19.50 -3.18
N SER A 17 -42.24 18.28 -2.63
CA SER A 17 -41.12 17.61 -1.94
C SER A 17 -40.20 16.84 -2.91
N ARG A 18 -40.42 16.97 -4.23
CA ARG A 18 -39.83 16.11 -5.25
C ARG A 18 -38.43 16.53 -5.74
N ASN A 19 -37.92 17.69 -5.30
CA ASN A 19 -36.64 18.23 -5.76
C ASN A 19 -35.43 17.93 -4.84
N LYS A 20 -35.63 17.57 -3.56
CA LYS A 20 -34.50 17.37 -2.64
C LYS A 20 -33.86 15.98 -2.74
N THR A 21 -34.65 14.96 -3.02
CA THR A 21 -34.18 13.56 -3.14
C THR A 21 -33.40 13.31 -4.43
N THR A 22 -33.82 13.92 -5.54
CA THR A 22 -33.11 13.86 -6.83
C THR A 22 -31.77 14.60 -6.78
N SER A 23 -31.70 15.77 -6.14
CA SER A 23 -30.42 16.48 -5.95
C SER A 23 -29.46 15.70 -5.05
N PHE A 24 -29.95 15.09 -3.96
CA PHE A 24 -29.11 14.23 -3.11
C PHE A 24 -28.60 12.99 -3.84
N ALA A 25 -29.45 12.33 -4.64
CA ALA A 25 -29.05 11.16 -5.43
C ALA A 25 -28.01 11.52 -6.50
N ILE A 26 -28.14 12.68 -7.16
CA ILE A 26 -27.16 13.18 -8.14
C ILE A 26 -25.84 13.52 -7.47
N VAL A 27 -25.85 14.15 -6.29
CA VAL A 27 -24.63 14.47 -5.54
C VAL A 27 -23.93 13.19 -5.07
N ILE A 28 -24.66 12.20 -4.56
CA ILE A 28 -24.08 10.90 -4.17
C ILE A 28 -23.52 10.17 -5.39
N LEU A 29 -24.24 10.17 -6.52
CA LEU A 29 -23.76 9.54 -7.75
C LEU A 29 -22.49 10.22 -8.28
N LEU A 30 -22.42 11.56 -8.25
CA LEU A 30 -21.23 12.31 -8.65
C LEU A 30 -20.06 12.07 -7.70
N VAL A 31 -20.28 12.01 -6.38
CA VAL A 31 -19.26 11.66 -5.40
C VAL A 31 -18.76 10.23 -5.62
N VAL A 32 -19.65 9.27 -5.86
CA VAL A 32 -19.29 7.87 -6.15
C VAL A 32 -18.56 7.74 -7.49
N ILE A 33 -18.92 8.51 -8.52
CA ILE A 33 -18.21 8.53 -9.80
C ILE A 33 -16.83 9.18 -9.65
N VAL A 34 -16.71 10.31 -8.94
CA VAL A 34 -15.41 10.95 -8.69
C VAL A 34 -14.50 10.07 -7.84
N LEU A 35 -15.04 9.41 -6.81
CA LEU A 35 -14.31 8.43 -5.98
C LEU A 35 -13.98 7.13 -6.74
N GLY A 36 -14.87 6.69 -7.64
CA GLY A 36 -14.69 5.50 -8.50
C GLY A 36 -13.69 5.72 -9.64
N VAL A 37 -13.66 6.91 -10.23
CA VAL A 37 -12.71 7.30 -11.29
C VAL A 37 -11.34 7.64 -10.71
N SER A 38 -11.28 8.20 -9.49
CA SER A 38 -10.01 8.43 -8.82
C SER A 38 -9.36 7.13 -8.36
N SER A 39 -10.12 6.20 -7.78
CA SER A 39 -9.61 4.86 -7.48
C SER A 39 -9.14 4.14 -8.76
N SER A 40 -9.86 4.19 -9.88
CA SER A 40 -9.40 3.53 -11.11
C SER A 40 -8.10 4.12 -11.69
N GLN A 41 -7.81 5.41 -11.48
CA GLN A 41 -6.51 6.01 -11.83
C GLN A 41 -5.37 5.56 -10.89
N PHE A 42 -5.65 5.31 -9.61
CA PHE A 42 -4.70 4.67 -8.68
C PHE A 42 -4.31 3.26 -9.13
N TYR A 43 -5.27 2.48 -9.63
CA TYR A 43 -5.08 1.06 -9.96
C TYR A 43 -4.55 0.81 -11.39
N SER A 44 -4.67 1.76 -12.34
CA SER A 44 -4.49 1.51 -13.79
C SER A 44 -3.15 1.92 -14.43
N SER A 45 -2.08 2.15 -13.66
CA SER A 45 -0.82 2.66 -14.24
C SER A 45 0.31 1.63 -14.46
N ALA A 46 0.11 0.36 -14.13
CA ALA A 46 1.11 -0.69 -14.34
C ALA A 46 0.81 -1.55 -15.60
N PRO A 47 1.75 -1.68 -16.55
CA PRO A 47 1.64 -2.65 -17.64
C PRO A 47 1.47 -4.09 -17.13
N LEU A 48 0.68 -4.89 -17.86
CA LEU A 48 0.23 -6.23 -17.44
C LEU A 48 1.18 -7.38 -17.82
N ASP A 49 2.33 -7.09 -18.41
CA ASP A 49 3.15 -8.14 -19.00
C ASP A 49 4.10 -8.80 -18.00
N PHE A 50 3.60 -9.91 -17.44
CA PHE A 50 4.41 -10.90 -16.74
C PHE A 50 5.09 -11.79 -17.78
N SER A 51 6.41 -11.93 -17.68
CA SER A 51 7.15 -12.90 -18.49
C SER A 51 8.06 -13.69 -17.57
N GLY A 52 7.55 -14.83 -17.09
CA GLY A 52 8.38 -15.89 -16.52
C GLY A 52 8.13 -16.22 -15.05
N SER A 53 8.04 -17.53 -14.78
CA SER A 53 7.88 -18.22 -13.48
C SER A 53 6.57 -17.95 -12.72
N GLY A 54 6.01 -19.00 -12.13
CA GLY A 54 4.88 -18.88 -11.19
C GLY A 54 5.28 -18.15 -9.91
N PRO A 55 4.34 -17.93 -8.98
CA PRO A 55 4.64 -17.28 -7.71
C PRO A 55 5.71 -18.06 -6.94
N VAL A 56 6.66 -17.33 -6.35
CA VAL A 56 7.76 -17.89 -5.54
C VAL A 56 7.68 -17.27 -4.15
N SER A 57 7.64 -18.13 -3.14
CA SER A 57 7.65 -17.73 -1.73
C SER A 57 9.00 -18.03 -1.10
N PHE A 58 9.51 -17.04 -0.38
CA PHE A 58 10.71 -17.10 0.42
C PHE A 58 10.30 -17.05 1.89
N SER A 59 11.01 -17.78 2.74
CA SER A 59 10.74 -17.79 4.17
C SER A 59 12.02 -17.70 4.95
N SER A 60 12.00 -16.90 6.00
CA SER A 60 13.04 -16.91 7.02
C SER A 60 12.97 -18.19 7.85
N PRO A 61 14.05 -18.54 8.59
CA PRO A 61 13.96 -19.50 9.67
C PRO A 61 12.93 -19.07 10.71
N VAL A 62 12.32 -20.01 11.42
CA VAL A 62 11.43 -19.70 12.54
C VAL A 62 12.25 -19.07 13.68
N SER A 63 11.83 -17.91 14.17
CA SER A 63 12.48 -17.24 15.28
C SER A 63 12.26 -17.97 16.61
N PRO A 64 13.05 -17.67 17.65
CA PRO A 64 12.82 -18.24 18.99
C PRO A 64 11.42 -17.94 19.57
N LEU A 65 10.73 -16.92 19.06
CA LEU A 65 9.35 -16.59 19.44
C LEU A 65 8.30 -17.43 18.70
N GLY A 66 8.71 -18.26 17.75
CA GLY A 66 7.79 -18.97 16.87
C GLY A 66 7.22 -18.11 15.75
N LEU A 67 7.89 -17.00 15.40
CA LEU A 67 7.48 -16.14 14.29
C LEU A 67 8.28 -16.45 13.02
N ARG A 68 7.66 -16.27 11.86
CA ARG A 68 8.30 -16.48 10.56
C ARG A 68 7.92 -15.36 9.60
N LEU A 69 8.91 -14.63 9.14
CA LEU A 69 8.77 -13.73 8.00
C LEU A 69 8.68 -14.54 6.70
N ILE A 70 7.72 -14.17 5.86
CA ILE A 70 7.47 -14.73 4.53
C ILE A 70 7.41 -13.57 3.53
N LEU A 71 8.05 -13.75 2.38
CA LEU A 71 7.99 -12.82 1.25
C LEU A 71 7.57 -13.62 0.01
N THR A 72 6.52 -13.18 -0.68
CA THR A 72 6.09 -13.83 -1.93
C THR A 72 6.21 -12.85 -3.09
N LEU A 73 6.83 -13.34 -4.17
CA LEU A 73 6.95 -12.68 -5.45
C LEU A 73 6.01 -13.36 -6.45
N SER A 74 5.26 -12.59 -7.23
CA SER A 74 4.42 -13.17 -8.29
C SER A 74 5.21 -13.75 -9.47
N ALA A 75 6.45 -13.29 -9.65
CA ALA A 75 7.36 -13.71 -10.70
C ALA A 75 8.80 -13.40 -10.27
N THR A 76 9.78 -14.15 -10.78
CA THR A 76 11.22 -13.87 -10.61
C THR A 76 11.84 -13.20 -11.84
N SER A 77 11.04 -12.97 -12.88
CA SER A 77 11.45 -12.19 -14.05
C SER A 77 10.28 -11.36 -14.57
N ILE A 78 10.56 -10.12 -14.95
CA ILE A 78 9.61 -9.22 -15.62
C ILE A 78 10.28 -8.65 -16.86
N ARG A 79 9.49 -8.27 -17.87
CA ARG A 79 10.03 -7.50 -19.00
C ARG A 79 10.31 -6.07 -18.56
N GLN A 80 11.12 -5.35 -19.31
CA GLN A 80 11.20 -3.90 -19.22
C GLN A 80 9.80 -3.29 -19.28
N TYR A 81 9.53 -2.32 -18.41
CA TYR A 81 8.20 -1.72 -18.17
C TYR A 81 7.15 -2.65 -17.53
N GLY A 82 7.49 -3.93 -17.28
CA GLY A 82 6.67 -4.85 -16.52
C GLY A 82 6.60 -4.48 -15.04
N ALA A 83 5.75 -5.20 -14.30
CA ALA A 83 5.49 -4.93 -12.90
C ALA A 83 5.38 -6.24 -12.11
N ILE A 84 5.97 -6.28 -10.92
CA ILE A 84 5.91 -7.43 -10.02
C ILE A 84 4.93 -7.15 -8.88
N ARG A 85 4.13 -8.16 -8.50
CA ARG A 85 3.45 -8.12 -7.20
C ARG A 85 4.36 -8.78 -6.19
N ALA A 86 4.61 -8.08 -5.10
CA ALA A 86 5.35 -8.61 -3.98
C ALA A 86 4.59 -8.25 -2.70
N TRP A 87 4.47 -9.22 -1.80
CA TRP A 87 3.87 -9.00 -0.49
C TRP A 87 4.62 -9.81 0.55
N MET A 88 4.68 -9.28 1.76
CA MET A 88 5.33 -9.91 2.89
C MET A 88 4.36 -10.00 4.06
N GLU A 89 4.53 -11.05 4.86
CA GLU A 89 3.75 -11.30 6.05
C GLU A 89 4.60 -11.93 7.15
N VAL A 90 4.20 -11.72 8.40
CA VAL A 90 4.79 -12.40 9.56
C VAL A 90 3.75 -13.33 10.16
N ASP A 91 4.07 -14.63 10.17
CA ASP A 91 3.22 -15.67 10.71
C ASP A 91 3.68 -16.12 12.09
N ASN A 92 2.72 -16.38 12.97
CA ASN A 92 2.96 -17.24 14.13
C ASN A 92 2.83 -18.71 13.72
N THR A 93 3.89 -19.49 13.94
CA THR A 93 3.96 -20.91 13.60
C THR A 93 3.51 -21.83 14.73
N LEU A 94 3.25 -21.30 15.92
CA LEU A 94 2.84 -22.05 17.10
C LEU A 94 1.31 -22.20 17.15
N ASP A 95 0.85 -23.23 17.84
CA ASP A 95 -0.55 -23.53 18.14
C ASP A 95 -1.13 -22.71 19.30
N GLN A 96 -0.38 -21.71 19.78
CA GLN A 96 -0.76 -20.80 20.85
C GLN A 96 -0.50 -19.33 20.46
N ASN A 97 -1.12 -18.39 21.16
CA ASN A 97 -0.89 -16.97 20.93
C ASN A 97 0.58 -16.62 21.21
N VAL A 98 1.19 -15.85 20.30
CA VAL A 98 2.52 -15.26 20.52
C VAL A 98 2.36 -13.79 20.82
N SER A 99 2.77 -13.38 22.02
CA SER A 99 2.77 -11.98 22.42
C SER A 99 4.20 -11.46 22.49
N THR A 100 4.42 -10.32 21.83
CA THR A 100 5.74 -9.69 21.75
C THR A 100 5.60 -8.20 22.00
N ALA A 101 6.56 -7.64 22.74
CA ALA A 101 6.73 -6.20 22.79
C ALA A 101 7.22 -5.70 21.43
N LEU A 102 6.90 -4.44 21.10
CA LEU A 102 7.70 -3.72 20.13
C LEU A 102 9.04 -3.42 20.80
N GLY A 103 10.12 -4.03 20.29
CA GLY A 103 11.47 -3.59 20.63
C GLY A 103 11.72 -2.16 20.15
N GLN A 104 12.94 -1.64 20.33
CA GLN A 104 13.33 -0.45 19.57
C GLN A 104 13.15 -0.76 18.09
N ILE A 105 12.40 0.09 17.37
CA ILE A 105 12.18 -0.06 15.93
C ILE A 105 13.54 -0.26 15.27
N ASP A 106 13.67 -1.35 14.50
CA ASP A 106 14.91 -1.67 13.80
C ASP A 106 15.34 -0.46 12.94
N ALA A 107 16.61 -0.07 13.09
CA ALA A 107 17.13 1.13 12.44
C ALA A 107 17.03 1.04 10.91
N ASN A 108 17.18 -0.17 10.33
CA ASN A 108 17.01 -0.39 8.90
C ASN A 108 15.55 -0.20 8.50
N ILE A 109 14.58 -0.77 9.23
CA ILE A 109 13.14 -0.53 8.97
C ILE A 109 12.85 0.97 8.96
N SER A 110 13.30 1.68 10.00
CA SER A 110 13.06 3.12 10.12
C SER A 110 13.68 3.92 8.97
N ALA A 111 14.86 3.51 8.50
CA ALA A 111 15.56 4.14 7.39
C ALA A 111 14.88 3.86 6.05
N TRP A 112 14.49 2.61 5.80
CA TRP A 112 13.80 2.16 4.59
C TRP A 112 12.44 2.82 4.45
N ASN A 113 11.70 2.96 5.54
CA ASN A 113 10.40 3.61 5.49
C ASN A 113 10.46 5.00 4.82
N ARG A 114 11.54 5.77 5.04
CA ARG A 114 11.74 7.09 4.41
C ARG A 114 11.86 7.04 2.89
N TYR A 115 12.31 5.91 2.34
CA TYR A 115 12.44 5.67 0.90
C TYR A 115 11.19 4.98 0.33
N ASP A 116 10.51 4.16 1.12
CA ASP A 116 9.51 3.22 0.62
C ASP A 116 8.06 3.63 0.86
N PHE A 117 7.82 4.54 1.81
CA PHE A 117 6.48 5.02 2.12
C PHE A 117 6.41 6.55 2.15
N PHE A 118 5.28 7.10 1.71
CA PHE A 118 4.93 8.48 1.94
C PHE A 118 5.11 8.87 3.41
N CYS A 119 5.79 9.99 3.64
CA CYS A 119 6.11 10.50 4.97
C CYS A 119 6.94 9.56 5.86
N GLY A 120 7.51 8.48 5.33
CA GLY A 120 8.11 7.46 6.17
C GLY A 120 7.10 6.65 6.98
N ILE A 121 5.82 6.67 6.62
CA ILE A 121 4.76 6.03 7.39
C ILE A 121 4.47 4.64 6.85
N ASN A 122 5.00 3.66 7.57
CA ASN A 122 4.76 2.26 7.30
C ASN A 122 3.48 1.79 7.98
N ILE A 123 2.57 1.29 7.15
CA ILE A 123 1.27 0.83 7.59
C ILE A 123 1.38 -0.33 8.58
N ALA A 124 2.32 -1.26 8.44
CA ALA A 124 2.52 -2.37 9.38
C ALA A 124 3.23 -1.93 10.68
N GLU A 125 3.06 -0.67 11.10
CA GLU A 125 3.52 -0.16 12.40
C GLU A 125 5.04 -0.31 12.62
N SER A 126 5.81 -0.36 11.53
CA SER A 126 7.25 -0.68 11.56
C SER A 126 7.59 -2.07 12.11
N LEU A 127 6.62 -3.00 12.14
CA LEU A 127 6.81 -4.41 12.47
C LEU A 127 7.47 -5.21 11.34
N ALA A 128 7.32 -4.70 10.13
CA ALA A 128 7.85 -5.27 8.91
C ALA A 128 8.27 -4.11 8.01
N GLY A 129 9.33 -4.27 7.24
CA GLY A 129 9.79 -3.28 6.28
C GLY A 129 10.43 -3.96 5.08
N PHE A 130 10.50 -3.24 3.97
CA PHE A 130 11.18 -3.71 2.77
C PHE A 130 12.05 -2.61 2.21
N ALA A 131 12.99 -2.97 1.33
CA ALA A 131 13.78 -2.05 0.55
C ALA A 131 14.19 -2.70 -0.77
N LEU A 132 14.21 -1.93 -1.86
CA LEU A 132 14.64 -2.40 -3.17
C LEU A 132 16.05 -1.90 -3.50
N PHE A 133 16.92 -2.80 -3.95
CA PHE A 133 18.26 -2.45 -4.43
C PHE A 133 18.44 -2.92 -5.87
N LYS A 134 19.15 -2.12 -6.68
CA LYS A 134 19.64 -2.57 -7.98
C LYS A 134 20.94 -3.34 -7.81
N GLY A 135 20.97 -4.60 -8.25
CA GLY A 135 22.09 -5.53 -8.09
C GLY A 135 21.70 -6.80 -7.35
N TYR A 136 22.67 -7.72 -7.23
CA TYR A 136 22.51 -9.00 -6.55
C TYR A 136 23.14 -8.95 -5.15
N TYR A 137 22.31 -8.80 -4.12
CA TYR A 137 22.73 -8.67 -2.73
C TYR A 137 22.14 -9.74 -1.81
N SER A 138 22.94 -10.19 -0.85
CA SER A 138 22.57 -11.11 0.22
C SER A 138 22.95 -10.52 1.57
N SER A 139 22.67 -11.24 2.65
CA SER A 139 23.11 -10.87 4.00
C SER A 139 24.61 -10.60 4.11
N THR A 140 25.43 -11.22 3.26
CA THR A 140 26.90 -11.12 3.32
C THR A 140 27.47 -9.87 2.64
N ASN A 141 26.72 -9.23 1.74
CA ASN A 141 27.24 -8.12 0.92
C ASN A 141 26.31 -6.90 0.85
N ILE A 142 25.15 -6.92 1.54
CA ILE A 142 24.19 -5.81 1.55
C ILE A 142 24.79 -4.48 2.01
N SER A 143 25.82 -4.52 2.87
CA SER A 143 26.57 -3.33 3.31
C SER A 143 27.25 -2.56 2.18
N ARG A 144 27.44 -3.19 1.01
CA ARG A 144 28.01 -2.58 -0.20
C ARG A 144 26.98 -1.97 -1.13
N ALA A 145 25.68 -2.18 -0.88
CA ALA A 145 24.61 -1.78 -1.78
C ALA A 145 24.35 -0.27 -1.79
N GLY A 146 24.82 0.46 -0.78
CA GLY A 146 24.53 1.88 -0.59
C GLY A 146 23.09 2.11 -0.14
N SER A 147 22.47 3.19 -0.61
CA SER A 147 21.07 3.50 -0.32
C SER A 147 20.11 2.70 -1.21
N PRO A 148 18.94 2.29 -0.68
CA PRO A 148 17.92 1.65 -1.50
C PRO A 148 17.35 2.60 -2.55
N LEU A 149 16.74 2.02 -3.57
CA LEU A 149 15.91 2.74 -4.54
C LEU A 149 14.68 3.30 -3.84
N GLN A 150 14.36 4.55 -4.13
CA GLN A 150 13.27 5.24 -3.47
C GLN A 150 11.93 4.89 -4.13
N LEU A 151 11.07 4.15 -3.43
CA LEU A 151 9.78 3.69 -3.96
C LEU A 151 8.64 4.69 -3.74
N ALA A 152 8.78 5.63 -2.81
CA ALA A 152 7.84 6.74 -2.59
C ALA A 152 8.50 8.11 -2.84
N PRO A 153 7.82 9.07 -3.49
CA PRO A 153 8.38 10.39 -3.71
C PRO A 153 8.42 11.18 -2.40
N LEU A 154 9.45 12.02 -2.24
CA LEU A 154 9.44 13.03 -1.18
C LEU A 154 8.47 14.14 -1.59
N VAL A 155 7.41 14.35 -0.80
CA VAL A 155 6.42 15.40 -1.02
C VAL A 155 6.21 16.19 0.26
N SER A 156 5.96 17.50 0.10
CA SER A 156 5.60 18.35 1.24
C SER A 156 4.08 18.23 1.46
N THR A 157 3.69 17.34 2.36
CA THR A 157 2.28 17.11 2.72
C THR A 157 2.12 16.89 4.22
N THR A 158 0.88 17.01 4.71
CA THR A 158 0.55 16.63 6.09
C THR A 158 0.49 15.12 6.21
N CYS A 159 1.28 14.59 7.14
CA CYS A 159 1.46 13.16 7.34
C CYS A 159 0.60 12.67 8.51
N PRO A 160 -0.23 11.63 8.35
CA PRO A 160 -1.01 11.10 9.46
C PRO A 160 -0.11 10.46 10.53
N THR A 161 -0.40 10.71 11.80
CA THR A 161 0.25 9.99 12.90
C THR A 161 -0.59 8.78 13.28
N PHE A 162 0.01 7.59 13.29
CA PHE A 162 -0.65 6.39 13.77
C PHE A 162 -0.17 6.06 15.19
N PRO A 163 -1.07 5.71 16.12
CA PRO A 163 -0.67 5.19 17.41
C PRO A 163 0.01 3.82 17.21
N TYR A 164 1.18 3.64 17.81
CA TYR A 164 1.90 2.36 17.82
C TYR A 164 1.45 1.56 19.04
N PRO A 165 1.03 0.29 18.91
CA PRO A 165 0.72 -0.53 20.06
C PRO A 165 2.01 -0.97 20.75
N ASP A 166 2.12 -0.82 22.07
CA ASP A 166 3.33 -1.25 22.80
C ASP A 166 3.58 -2.77 22.72
N ARG A 167 2.56 -3.53 22.34
CA ARG A 167 2.56 -4.98 22.26
C ARG A 167 1.68 -5.47 21.13
N VAL A 168 2.17 -6.51 20.45
CA VAL A 168 1.46 -7.22 19.40
C VAL A 168 1.19 -8.65 19.86
N VAL A 169 0.01 -9.17 19.52
CA VAL A 169 -0.38 -10.55 19.81
C VAL A 169 -0.79 -11.22 18.52
N PHE A 170 -0.04 -12.23 18.10
CA PHE A 170 -0.37 -13.08 16.96
C PHE A 170 -1.28 -14.22 17.42
N LYS A 171 -2.33 -14.48 16.65
CA LYS A 171 -3.19 -15.67 16.82
C LYS A 171 -2.41 -16.93 16.45
N PRO A 172 -2.83 -18.11 16.94
CA PRO A 172 -2.17 -19.37 16.64
C PRO A 172 -2.14 -19.65 15.14
N MET A 173 -1.04 -20.21 14.64
CA MET A 173 -0.91 -20.71 13.27
C MET A 173 -1.41 -19.73 12.19
N SER A 174 -1.11 -18.43 12.32
CA SER A 174 -1.59 -17.42 11.38
C SER A 174 -0.76 -16.13 11.41
N SER A 175 -0.89 -15.33 10.36
CA SER A 175 -0.47 -13.91 10.33
C SER A 175 -1.44 -12.98 11.05
N LEU A 176 -2.57 -13.50 11.55
CA LEU A 176 -3.60 -12.67 12.15
C LEU A 176 -3.22 -12.18 13.54
N LEU A 177 -3.55 -10.94 13.82
CA LEU A 177 -3.40 -10.35 15.14
C LEU A 177 -4.66 -10.59 15.98
N ALA A 178 -4.46 -10.94 17.24
CA ALA A 178 -5.48 -10.87 18.27
C ALA A 178 -5.56 -9.41 18.73
N THR A 179 -6.44 -8.62 18.13
CA THR A 179 -6.57 -7.20 18.44
C THR A 179 -7.30 -6.98 19.77
N PRO A 180 -6.75 -6.14 20.67
CA PRO A 180 -7.60 -5.44 21.62
C PRO A 180 -7.85 -3.98 21.20
N ASN A 181 -6.89 -3.29 20.53
CA ASN A 181 -6.96 -1.83 20.24
C ASN A 181 -6.24 -1.37 18.93
N GLY A 182 -5.78 -2.28 18.06
CA GLY A 182 -5.05 -1.92 16.83
C GLY A 182 -5.97 -1.85 15.59
N PRO A 183 -5.70 -0.99 14.60
CA PRO A 183 -6.52 -0.87 13.38
C PRO A 183 -6.30 -2.01 12.37
N ARG A 184 -5.47 -3.02 12.69
CA ARG A 184 -5.05 -4.06 11.74
C ARG A 184 -5.36 -5.47 12.19
N ALA A 185 -5.69 -6.29 11.19
CA ALA A 185 -5.95 -7.70 11.38
C ALA A 185 -4.69 -8.58 11.25
N ALA A 186 -3.58 -8.08 10.70
CA ALA A 186 -2.35 -8.86 10.42
C ALA A 186 -1.12 -7.96 10.21
N VAL A 187 0.09 -8.53 10.33
CA VAL A 187 1.35 -7.90 9.88
C VAL A 187 1.60 -8.28 8.43
N VAL A 188 1.02 -7.51 7.51
CA VAL A 188 1.10 -7.74 6.06
C VAL A 188 1.42 -6.43 5.34
N LEU A 189 2.35 -6.48 4.40
CA LEU A 189 2.75 -5.35 3.55
C LEU A 189 2.77 -5.73 2.08
N ASN A 190 2.20 -4.86 1.26
CA ASN A 190 2.41 -4.90 -0.18
C ASN A 190 3.63 -4.04 -0.52
N VAL A 191 4.48 -4.56 -1.40
CA VAL A 191 5.64 -3.85 -1.94
C VAL A 191 5.23 -3.20 -3.24
N THR A 192 5.20 -1.88 -3.27
CA THR A 192 4.68 -1.12 -4.41
C THR A 192 5.49 0.14 -4.64
N SER A 193 5.55 0.60 -5.89
CA SER A 193 5.92 1.98 -6.18
C SER A 193 4.76 2.89 -5.74
N GLU A 194 5.04 4.05 -5.15
CA GLU A 194 4.02 4.98 -4.66
C GLU A 194 3.95 6.27 -5.50
N GLN A 195 2.78 6.89 -5.56
CA GLN A 195 2.56 8.19 -6.21
C GLN A 195 1.47 9.00 -5.53
N CYS A 196 1.39 10.28 -5.86
CA CYS A 196 0.25 11.13 -5.61
C CYS A 196 -0.57 11.28 -6.89
N VAL A 197 -1.89 11.37 -6.74
CA VAL A 197 -2.82 11.74 -7.81
C VAL A 197 -3.75 12.85 -7.34
N SER A 198 -4.10 13.74 -8.26
CA SER A 198 -5.09 14.79 -8.01
C SER A 198 -6.50 14.19 -8.08
N LEU A 199 -7.25 14.31 -6.98
CA LEU A 199 -8.69 14.04 -6.93
C LEU A 199 -9.49 15.26 -7.38
N SER A 200 -8.96 16.45 -7.10
CA SER A 200 -9.45 17.76 -7.55
C SER A 200 -8.28 18.74 -7.57
N PRO A 201 -8.45 19.97 -8.09
CA PRO A 201 -7.39 20.98 -8.10
C PRO A 201 -6.78 21.32 -6.73
N THR A 202 -7.48 20.99 -5.62
CA THR A 202 -7.04 21.30 -4.26
C THR A 202 -6.86 20.06 -3.38
N LEU A 203 -7.19 18.87 -3.89
CA LEU A 203 -7.15 17.63 -3.13
C LEU A 203 -6.33 16.59 -3.86
N HIS A 204 -5.26 16.14 -3.21
CA HIS A 204 -4.43 15.06 -3.68
C HIS A 204 -4.53 13.89 -2.71
N GLN A 205 -4.43 12.69 -3.27
CA GLN A 205 -4.28 11.49 -2.49
C GLN A 205 -2.94 10.87 -2.88
N CYS A 206 -2.14 10.52 -1.86
CA CYS A 206 -0.86 9.86 -2.01
C CYS A 206 -0.96 8.48 -1.38
N GLY A 207 -0.36 7.48 -2.02
CA GLY A 207 -0.38 6.14 -1.46
C GLY A 207 0.23 5.09 -2.37
N PRO A 208 0.13 3.82 -1.94
CA PRO A 208 0.67 2.70 -2.67
C PRO A 208 -0.06 2.54 -4.00
N SER A 209 0.69 2.13 -5.03
CA SER A 209 0.08 1.60 -6.25
C SER A 209 -0.31 0.13 -6.05
N THR A 210 -0.46 -0.63 -7.13
CA THR A 210 -0.77 -2.06 -7.07
C THR A 210 0.45 -2.96 -7.15
N ARG A 211 1.58 -2.44 -7.63
CA ARG A 211 2.72 -3.24 -8.05
C ARG A 211 4.02 -2.45 -7.91
N LEU A 212 5.13 -3.17 -7.94
CA LEU A 212 6.46 -2.60 -8.02
C LEU A 212 6.92 -2.59 -9.49
N PHE A 213 7.26 -1.43 -10.03
CA PHE A 213 7.68 -1.29 -11.45
C PHE A 213 8.61 -0.11 -11.72
N GLY A 214 8.92 0.69 -10.70
CA GLY A 214 9.84 1.81 -10.83
C GLY A 214 10.20 2.43 -9.49
N TYR A 215 10.96 3.51 -9.56
CA TYR A 215 11.49 4.23 -8.42
C TYR A 215 11.65 5.71 -8.75
N TRP A 216 11.76 6.52 -7.71
CA TRP A 216 11.97 7.96 -7.77
C TRP A 216 13.46 8.27 -7.77
N ASN A 217 13.92 8.95 -8.79
CA ASN A 217 15.29 9.45 -8.87
C ASN A 217 15.33 10.95 -8.59
N THR A 218 15.02 11.32 -7.35
CA THR A 218 15.11 12.69 -6.84
C THR A 218 15.37 12.67 -5.34
N GLN A 219 16.20 13.58 -4.87
CA GLN A 219 16.42 13.84 -3.45
C GLN A 219 15.66 15.09 -2.96
N SER A 220 15.00 15.80 -3.88
CA SER A 220 14.25 17.03 -3.60
C SER A 220 12.78 16.73 -3.39
N PHE A 221 12.15 17.52 -2.52
CA PHE A 221 10.70 17.51 -2.36
C PHE A 221 10.01 17.93 -3.68
N LEU A 222 9.09 17.09 -4.13
CA LEU A 222 8.21 17.36 -5.26
C LEU A 222 6.92 18.04 -4.79
N SER A 223 6.31 18.82 -5.68
CA SER A 223 4.90 19.19 -5.52
C SER A 223 4.02 17.95 -5.66
N LEU A 224 2.81 17.99 -5.09
CA LEU A 224 1.87 16.87 -5.17
C LEU A 224 1.49 16.55 -6.63
N ASP A 225 1.39 17.55 -7.50
CA ASP A 225 1.17 17.37 -8.94
C ASP A 225 2.39 16.79 -9.67
N GLY A 226 3.59 17.07 -9.16
CA GLY A 226 4.85 16.56 -9.70
C GLY A 226 5.19 15.14 -9.26
N ALA A 227 4.49 14.62 -8.25
CA ALA A 227 4.71 13.31 -7.64
C ALA A 227 3.83 12.21 -8.26
N THR A 228 3.63 12.24 -9.58
CA THR A 228 2.90 11.22 -10.37
C THR A 228 3.86 10.30 -11.12
N PHE A 229 3.45 9.09 -11.53
CA PHE A 229 4.31 8.22 -12.36
C PHE A 229 4.63 8.78 -13.76
N ARG A 230 4.02 9.90 -14.16
CA ARG A 230 4.35 10.63 -15.40
C ARG A 230 5.48 11.66 -15.19
N SER A 231 5.93 11.82 -13.95
CA SER A 231 7.00 12.72 -13.59
C SER A 231 8.31 12.32 -14.28
N PRO A 232 9.13 13.27 -14.76
CA PRO A 232 10.46 12.95 -15.29
C PRO A 232 11.41 12.39 -14.22
N TYR A 233 11.06 12.54 -12.94
CA TYR A 233 11.81 11.97 -11.82
C TYR A 233 11.44 10.52 -11.53
N PHE A 234 10.33 10.01 -12.07
CA PHE A 234 9.98 8.61 -11.94
C PHE A 234 10.65 7.79 -13.05
N GLN A 235 11.37 6.75 -12.66
CA GLN A 235 12.05 5.86 -13.59
C GLN A 235 11.48 4.46 -13.46
N TYR A 236 11.10 3.88 -14.60
CA TYR A 236 10.81 2.46 -14.69
C TYR A 236 12.07 1.65 -14.39
N LEU A 237 11.87 0.45 -13.84
CA LEU A 237 12.96 -0.50 -13.69
C LEU A 237 13.55 -0.82 -15.07
N VAL A 238 14.85 -0.60 -15.20
CA VAL A 238 15.62 -0.91 -16.42
C VAL A 238 16.18 -2.33 -16.33
N PRO A 239 16.57 -2.95 -17.47
CA PRO A 239 17.12 -4.30 -17.46
C PRO A 239 18.27 -4.48 -16.47
N GLY A 240 18.27 -5.63 -15.80
CA GLY A 240 19.22 -5.99 -14.75
C GLY A 240 18.58 -6.72 -13.58
N VAL A 241 19.44 -7.12 -12.63
CA VAL A 241 19.04 -7.84 -11.43
C VAL A 241 18.66 -6.86 -10.33
N TYR A 242 17.62 -7.18 -9.57
CA TYR A 242 17.21 -6.44 -8.38
C TYR A 242 17.13 -7.37 -7.18
N THR A 243 17.42 -6.80 -6.01
CA THR A 243 17.28 -7.47 -4.71
C THR A 243 16.21 -6.74 -3.91
N LEU A 244 15.12 -7.44 -3.60
CA LEU A 244 14.13 -7.01 -2.64
C LEU A 244 14.50 -7.59 -1.28
N VAL A 245 14.81 -6.70 -0.34
CA VAL A 245 15.09 -7.05 1.06
C VAL A 245 13.80 -6.86 1.85
N ALA A 246 13.44 -7.86 2.64
CA ALA A 246 12.32 -7.82 3.56
C ALA A 246 12.83 -8.13 4.96
N VAL A 247 12.44 -7.34 5.96
CA VAL A 247 12.81 -7.56 7.36
C VAL A 247 11.62 -7.39 8.29
N ASP A 248 11.68 -8.00 9.45
CA ASP A 248 10.74 -7.77 10.53
C ASP A 248 11.41 -7.13 11.75
N ALA A 249 10.58 -6.67 12.69
CA ALA A 249 11.05 -6.06 13.94
C ALA A 249 11.74 -7.05 14.88
N TRP A 250 11.77 -8.34 14.55
CA TRP A 250 12.41 -9.41 15.32
C TRP A 250 13.75 -9.84 14.73
N GLY A 251 14.26 -9.10 13.75
CA GLY A 251 15.60 -9.28 13.19
C GLY A 251 15.69 -10.38 12.14
N GLN A 252 14.57 -10.89 11.64
CA GLN A 252 14.55 -11.82 10.51
C GLN A 252 14.69 -11.01 9.21
N ALA A 253 15.44 -11.54 8.24
CA ALA A 253 15.67 -10.90 6.95
C ALA A 253 15.56 -11.91 5.81
N ILE A 254 14.96 -11.49 4.69
CA ILE A 254 14.89 -12.23 3.43
C ILE A 254 15.50 -11.35 2.33
N TYR A 255 16.30 -11.98 1.46
CA TYR A 255 16.87 -11.36 0.27
C TYR A 255 16.33 -12.12 -0.94
N ALA A 256 15.34 -11.54 -1.62
CA ALA A 256 14.75 -12.13 -2.81
C ALA A 256 15.23 -11.41 -4.07
N HIS A 257 15.43 -12.17 -5.14
CA HIS A 257 15.96 -11.65 -6.39
C HIS A 257 14.94 -11.77 -7.51
N PHE A 258 14.93 -10.77 -8.39
CA PHE A 258 14.21 -10.84 -9.65
C PHE A 258 14.96 -10.10 -10.75
N ASP A 259 14.75 -10.54 -11.98
CA ASP A 259 15.35 -9.97 -13.18
C ASP A 259 14.37 -9.09 -13.95
N VAL A 260 14.89 -7.98 -14.46
CA VAL A 260 14.23 -7.18 -15.50
C VAL A 260 14.91 -7.49 -16.83
N LEU A 261 14.15 -8.02 -17.78
CA LEU A 261 14.60 -8.45 -19.10
C LEU A 261 14.45 -7.33 -20.14
#